data_AF-A0A956UB49-F1
#
_entry.id   AF-A0A956UB49-F1
#
_cell.length_a   1.000
_cell.length_b   1.000
_cell.length_c   1.000
_cell.angle_alpha   90.00
_cell.angle_beta   90.00
_cell.angle_gamma   90.00
#
_symmetry.space_group_name_H-M   'P 1'
#
loop_
_entity.id
_entity.type
_entity.pdbx_description
1 polymer ?
#
loop_
_entity_poly.entity_id
_entity_poly.type
_entity_poly.pdbx_seq_one_letter_code
_entity_poly.pdbx_strand_id
1 'polypeptide(L)'
;QSALVGKLKGAVADKSSAKEGVSRPLAQAMFCIDVRSEPFRRSLESVGQYETIGFAGFFGIPMRSRALGQEHNTDQLPAIVSPKYEVHEVARSSQGDELLRHNAGENFMYTIHEMLRDMKLHVLTPYVMVESLGWLFGIQLFGRTLFPRSYRRWRAMVRKAIAPPVGTAMTIDRDECGLGLTEEEQAVSIETALRTMGLVKNFARLVVVAGHTSTSDNNPYEAALNCGACGGNSGKPNARLFAAMANKPHVRKHLAENGIDVPEDTHFVGAVHDTTTDILELYDLEDLPASHEQDVERLRADLKKAALRTNIERCARLPGAGADLTADKALKEIGRRAGDWSETRPEWGLAGNAAFIIGNRTLTKSVNLEGRAFLNSYDYRIDPTGALLQGILGGPMVVGQWINAEHYFSATDTEVYGAGSKIYHNVVGRIGIMSGPRSDLRTGLAWQSMMNGENVYHEPLRLFVVIEAPRDRIESLFDQNATLKQLRDNEWIHLMAVDYDSDETFYRYRPEAGWEPVLSDSEGAGTFRIYIGNDRKRKVSTEV
;
A
#
# COMPACT_ATOMS: atom_id res chain seq x y z
N GLN A 1 12.77 -10.60 15.96
CA GLN A 1 14.04 -10.03 15.44
C GLN A 1 15.00 -11.14 15.03
N SER A 2 15.49 -11.98 15.94
CA SER A 2 16.49 -13.02 15.66
C SER A 2 16.09 -13.99 14.52
N ALA A 3 14.81 -14.36 14.42
CA ALA A 3 14.31 -15.18 13.31
C ALA A 3 14.45 -14.50 11.92
N LEU A 4 14.14 -13.20 11.82
CA LEU A 4 14.33 -12.45 10.57
C LEU A 4 15.82 -12.33 10.22
N VAL A 5 16.65 -12.01 11.21
CA VAL A 5 18.10 -11.89 11.01
C VAL A 5 18.70 -13.22 10.56
N GLY A 6 18.29 -14.35 11.14
CA GLY A 6 18.70 -15.68 10.70
C GLY A 6 18.34 -15.97 9.24
N LYS A 7 17.12 -15.63 8.82
CA LYS A 7 16.69 -15.77 7.41
C LYS A 7 17.51 -14.88 6.46
N LEU A 8 17.77 -13.62 6.83
CA LEU A 8 18.57 -12.68 6.03
C LEU A 8 20.03 -13.13 5.93
N LYS A 9 20.62 -13.62 7.03
CA LYS A 9 21.97 -14.20 7.04
C LYS A 9 22.08 -15.38 6.07
N GLY A 10 21.12 -16.31 6.12
CA GLY A 10 21.06 -17.43 5.19
C GLY A 10 21.03 -16.96 3.73
N ALA A 11 20.17 -15.99 3.42
CA ALA A 11 20.06 -15.43 2.06
C ALA A 11 21.35 -14.77 1.57
N VAL A 12 22.06 -14.04 2.43
CA VAL A 12 23.35 -13.42 2.08
C VAL A 12 24.44 -14.47 1.88
N ALA A 13 24.49 -15.51 2.72
CA ALA A 13 25.45 -16.60 2.60
C ALA A 13 25.27 -17.36 1.28
N ASP A 14 24.02 -17.71 0.93
CA ASP A 14 23.68 -18.39 -0.33
C ASP A 14 24.09 -17.56 -1.56
N LYS A 15 23.91 -16.23 -1.49
CA LYS A 15 24.27 -15.31 -2.58
C LYS A 15 25.76 -15.28 -2.87
N SER A 16 26.62 -15.38 -1.85
CA SER A 16 28.08 -15.41 -2.05
C SER A 16 28.53 -16.58 -2.96
N SER A 17 27.70 -17.62 -3.08
CA SER A 17 27.97 -18.81 -3.89
C SER A 17 27.44 -18.76 -5.33
N ALA A 18 26.54 -17.84 -5.66
CA ALA A 18 25.83 -17.81 -6.95
C ALA A 18 26.20 -16.58 -7.82
N LYS A 19 26.77 -16.82 -9.01
CA LYS A 19 26.91 -15.80 -10.06
C LYS A 19 25.60 -15.72 -10.86
N GLU A 20 24.66 -14.87 -10.47
CA GLU A 20 23.49 -14.55 -11.32
C GLU A 20 23.94 -13.71 -12.53
N GLY A 21 23.62 -14.18 -13.75
CA GLY A 21 23.76 -13.37 -14.97
C GLY A 21 22.67 -12.30 -15.03
N VAL A 22 23.02 -11.09 -15.43
CA VAL A 22 22.07 -9.97 -15.54
C VAL A 22 21.29 -10.11 -16.85
N SER A 23 20.19 -10.87 -16.83
CA SER A 23 19.21 -10.89 -17.92
C SER A 23 18.17 -9.78 -17.72
N ARG A 24 17.75 -9.13 -18.81
CA ARG A 24 16.68 -8.12 -18.78
C ARG A 24 15.37 -8.78 -18.33
N PRO A 25 14.69 -8.30 -17.27
CA PRO A 25 13.43 -8.88 -16.80
C PRO A 25 12.29 -8.61 -17.79
N LEU A 26 11.24 -9.44 -17.73
CA LEU A 26 10.04 -9.30 -18.56
C LEU A 26 9.28 -8.01 -18.25
N ALA A 27 9.14 -7.71 -16.96
CA ALA A 27 8.68 -6.42 -16.46
C ALA A 27 9.31 -6.12 -15.11
N GLN A 28 9.50 -4.84 -14.83
CA GLN A 28 9.80 -4.32 -13.51
C GLN A 28 8.52 -3.75 -12.91
N ALA A 29 8.23 -4.05 -11.65
CA ALA A 29 7.02 -3.58 -11.00
C ALA A 29 7.36 -2.89 -9.67
N MET A 30 7.16 -1.58 -9.63
CA MET A 30 7.25 -0.75 -8.44
C MET A 30 5.96 -0.89 -7.65
N PHE A 31 6.06 -1.23 -6.37
CA PHE A 31 4.93 -1.34 -5.45
C PHE A 31 5.11 -0.39 -4.28
N CYS A 32 3.99 0.03 -3.70
CA CYS A 32 4.01 0.64 -2.37
C CYS A 32 4.77 -0.24 -1.37
N ILE A 33 5.47 0.38 -0.41
CA ILE A 33 6.17 -0.28 0.71
C ILE A 33 5.25 -1.13 1.61
N ASP A 34 3.93 -1.05 1.43
CA ASP A 34 2.90 -1.74 2.21
C ASP A 34 3.18 -3.24 2.41
N VAL A 35 3.09 -3.71 3.66
CA VAL A 35 3.38 -5.11 4.03
C VAL A 35 2.46 -6.11 3.33
N ARG A 36 1.26 -5.67 2.93
CA ARG A 36 0.30 -6.49 2.17
C ARG A 36 0.72 -6.64 0.72
N SER A 37 1.54 -5.76 0.18
CA SER A 37 2.07 -5.93 -1.18
C SER A 37 3.25 -6.92 -1.23
N GLU A 38 3.90 -7.23 -0.10
CA GLU A 38 5.04 -8.17 -0.05
C GLU A 38 4.68 -9.59 -0.53
N PRO A 39 3.59 -10.24 -0.05
CA PRO A 39 3.20 -11.56 -0.54
C PRO A 39 2.86 -11.58 -2.04
N PHE A 40 2.26 -10.49 -2.55
CA PHE A 40 1.98 -10.34 -3.98
C PHE A 40 3.26 -10.24 -4.80
N ARG A 41 4.22 -9.42 -4.35
CA ARG A 41 5.53 -9.26 -5.00
C ARG A 41 6.27 -10.60 -5.10
N ARG A 42 6.36 -11.34 -3.99
CA ARG A 42 6.95 -12.68 -3.96
C ARG A 42 6.22 -13.63 -4.90
N SER A 43 4.89 -13.60 -4.90
CA SER A 43 4.08 -14.41 -5.81
C SER A 43 4.34 -14.09 -7.28
N LEU A 44 4.45 -12.81 -7.64
CA LEU A 44 4.73 -12.37 -9.01
C LEU A 44 6.11 -12.85 -9.47
N GLU A 45 7.16 -12.64 -8.67
CA GLU A 45 8.52 -13.10 -8.97
C GLU A 45 8.61 -14.63 -9.10
N SER A 46 7.74 -15.38 -8.42
CA SER A 46 7.66 -16.84 -8.54
C SER A 46 6.89 -17.35 -9.76
N VAL A 47 6.20 -16.47 -10.50
CA VAL A 47 5.43 -16.83 -11.71
C VAL A 47 6.27 -16.65 -12.98
N GLY A 48 7.14 -15.64 -13.01
CA GLY A 48 7.97 -15.33 -14.17
C GLY A 48 9.19 -14.49 -13.81
N GLN A 49 9.98 -14.12 -14.82
CA GLN A 49 11.18 -13.29 -14.67
C GLN A 49 10.80 -11.81 -14.45
N TYR A 50 10.19 -11.53 -13.30
CA TYR A 50 9.81 -10.20 -12.85
C TYR A 50 10.78 -9.69 -11.79
N GLU A 51 10.97 -8.38 -11.75
CA GLU A 51 11.71 -7.71 -10.69
C GLU A 51 10.77 -6.76 -9.96
N THR A 52 10.70 -6.86 -8.63
CA THR A 52 9.83 -5.98 -7.83
C THR A 52 10.63 -4.97 -7.00
N ILE A 53 10.16 -3.74 -7.04
CA ILE A 53 10.79 -2.59 -6.39
C ILE A 53 9.82 -2.06 -5.33
N GLY A 54 10.32 -1.77 -4.14
CA GLY A 54 9.52 -1.18 -3.07
C GLY A 54 9.76 0.32 -3.00
N PHE A 55 8.70 1.13 -2.95
CA PHE A 55 8.82 2.57 -2.80
C PHE A 55 7.57 3.15 -2.12
N ALA A 56 7.65 4.34 -1.52
CA ALA A 56 6.48 4.94 -0.87
C ALA A 56 5.41 5.29 -1.92
N GLY A 57 4.14 4.99 -1.62
CA GLY A 57 3.04 5.03 -2.61
C GLY A 57 2.72 6.39 -3.23
N PHE A 58 3.20 7.51 -2.64
CA PHE A 58 3.09 8.84 -3.26
C PHE A 58 4.16 9.11 -4.33
N PHE A 59 5.11 8.18 -4.51
CA PHE A 59 6.17 8.19 -5.53
C PHE A 59 7.04 9.46 -5.56
N GLY A 60 7.22 10.12 -4.41
CA GLY A 60 8.02 11.35 -4.34
C GLY A 60 7.31 12.59 -4.87
N ILE A 61 6.02 12.49 -5.22
CA ILE A 61 5.25 13.56 -5.84
C ILE A 61 4.13 14.01 -4.87
N PRO A 62 4.42 14.97 -3.96
CA PRO A 62 3.42 15.45 -3.00
C PRO A 62 2.40 16.35 -3.71
N MET A 63 1.24 15.77 -4.03
CA MET A 63 0.22 16.45 -4.85
C MET A 63 -1.18 16.40 -4.24
N ARG A 64 -2.01 17.34 -4.68
CA ARG A 64 -3.46 17.28 -4.62
C ARG A 64 -4.03 16.73 -5.90
N SER A 65 -4.97 15.81 -5.79
CA SER A 65 -5.65 15.22 -6.94
C SER A 65 -7.14 15.49 -6.90
N ARG A 66 -7.71 15.87 -8.04
CA ARG A 66 -9.17 15.93 -8.24
C ARG A 66 -9.57 14.94 -9.33
N ALA A 67 -10.43 13.98 -8.99
CA ALA A 67 -10.96 13.06 -9.98
C ALA A 67 -12.01 13.76 -10.88
N LEU A 68 -12.24 13.21 -12.08
CA LEU A 68 -13.25 13.72 -13.01
C LEU A 68 -14.63 13.77 -12.34
N GLY A 69 -15.28 14.92 -12.42
CA GLY A 69 -16.62 15.14 -11.86
C GLY A 69 -16.68 15.29 -10.34
N GLN A 70 -15.55 15.29 -9.63
CA GLN A 70 -15.50 15.55 -8.18
C GLN A 70 -15.31 17.03 -7.88
N GLU A 71 -15.96 17.50 -6.81
CA GLU A 71 -15.85 18.90 -6.36
C GLU A 71 -14.65 19.13 -5.43
N HIS A 72 -14.20 18.10 -4.72
CA HIS A 72 -13.16 18.21 -3.70
C HIS A 72 -11.83 17.61 -4.14
N ASN A 73 -10.75 18.27 -3.74
CA ASN A 73 -9.39 17.78 -3.87
C ASN A 73 -9.08 16.77 -2.76
N THR A 74 -8.25 15.78 -3.09
CA THR A 74 -7.69 14.82 -2.13
C THR A 74 -6.18 15.00 -2.04
N ASP A 75 -5.64 15.10 -0.83
CA ASP A 75 -4.20 15.16 -0.61
C ASP A 75 -3.61 13.74 -0.79
N GLN A 76 -2.72 13.58 -1.76
CA GLN A 76 -2.14 12.30 -2.17
C GLN A 76 -0.69 12.17 -1.68
N LEU A 77 -0.49 12.36 -0.37
CA LEU A 77 0.81 12.53 0.27
C LEU A 77 0.76 12.17 1.76
N PRO A 78 1.91 11.87 2.40
CA PRO A 78 1.92 11.54 3.82
C PRO A 78 1.75 12.80 4.67
N ALA A 79 1.16 12.67 5.86
CA ALA A 79 0.84 13.79 6.75
C ALA A 79 2.03 14.65 7.20
N ILE A 80 3.27 14.17 7.03
CA ILE A 80 4.50 14.91 7.34
C ILE A 80 4.93 15.90 6.25
N VAL A 81 4.29 15.86 5.07
CA VAL A 81 4.63 16.69 3.91
C VAL A 81 3.46 17.63 3.58
N SER A 82 3.74 18.79 3.00
CA SER A 82 2.72 19.69 2.45
C SER A 82 2.59 19.50 0.93
N PRO A 83 1.37 19.66 0.36
CA PRO A 83 1.17 19.55 -1.08
C PRO A 83 1.97 20.62 -1.83
N LYS A 84 2.66 20.21 -2.89
CA LYS A 84 3.40 21.10 -3.79
C LYS A 84 2.70 21.31 -5.13
N TYR A 85 1.96 20.30 -5.59
CA TYR A 85 1.35 20.30 -6.92
C TYR A 85 -0.15 20.06 -6.80
N GLU A 86 -0.91 20.51 -7.80
CA GLU A 86 -2.33 20.18 -7.95
C GLU A 86 -2.55 19.64 -9.36
N VAL A 87 -3.17 18.47 -9.46
CA VAL A 87 -3.45 17.77 -10.72
C VAL A 87 -4.91 17.33 -10.77
N HIS A 88 -5.55 17.49 -11.92
CA HIS A 88 -6.93 17.08 -12.13
C HIS A 88 -6.99 15.98 -13.19
N GLU A 89 -7.92 15.04 -13.00
CA GLU A 89 -8.32 14.13 -14.05
C GLU A 89 -9.32 14.82 -14.98
N VAL A 90 -8.97 14.88 -16.26
CA VAL A 90 -9.81 15.42 -17.33
C VAL A 90 -10.16 14.32 -18.32
N ALA A 91 -11.31 14.44 -18.99
CA ALA A 91 -11.66 13.52 -20.07
C ALA A 91 -10.65 13.64 -21.22
N ARG A 92 -10.26 12.52 -21.82
CA ARG A 92 -9.45 12.54 -23.04
C ARG A 92 -10.23 13.18 -24.19
N SER A 93 -9.53 13.86 -25.08
CA SER A 93 -10.14 14.57 -26.23
C SER A 93 -10.97 13.65 -27.14
N SER A 94 -10.65 12.36 -27.21
CA SER A 94 -11.37 11.35 -27.98
C SER A 94 -12.65 10.82 -27.31
N GLN A 95 -12.97 11.23 -26.09
CA GLN A 95 -14.06 10.68 -25.26
C GLN A 95 -15.26 11.64 -25.13
N GLY A 96 -15.46 12.54 -26.09
CA GLY A 96 -16.52 13.57 -26.01
C GLY A 96 -17.94 12.98 -25.89
N ASP A 97 -18.27 11.98 -26.71
CA ASP A 97 -19.60 11.34 -26.69
C ASP A 97 -19.81 10.53 -25.41
N GLU A 98 -18.80 9.78 -24.98
CA GLU A 98 -18.81 9.03 -23.72
C GLU A 98 -18.95 9.96 -22.52
N LEU A 99 -18.27 11.12 -22.52
CA LEU A 99 -18.37 12.11 -21.46
C LEU A 99 -19.78 12.68 -21.35
N LEU A 100 -20.43 13.00 -22.47
CA LEU A 100 -21.83 13.47 -22.46
C LEU A 100 -22.77 12.42 -21.86
N ARG A 101 -22.61 11.14 -22.24
CA ARG A 101 -23.41 10.04 -21.68
C ARG A 101 -23.11 9.82 -20.19
N HIS A 102 -21.85 9.89 -19.80
CA HIS A 102 -21.41 9.79 -18.41
C HIS A 102 -22.04 10.89 -17.55
N ASN A 103 -21.94 12.15 -17.97
CA ASN A 103 -22.50 13.29 -17.26
C ASN A 103 -24.02 13.21 -17.17
N ALA A 104 -24.71 12.79 -18.24
CA ALA A 104 -26.15 12.56 -18.21
C ALA A 104 -26.54 11.48 -17.18
N GLY A 105 -25.78 10.38 -17.15
CA GLY A 105 -25.97 9.29 -16.19
C GLY A 105 -25.72 9.69 -14.73
N GLU A 106 -24.60 10.37 -14.46
CA GLU A 106 -24.28 10.86 -13.11
C GLU A 106 -25.30 11.93 -12.66
N ASN A 107 -25.73 12.84 -13.54
CA ASN A 107 -26.79 13.81 -13.23
C ASN A 107 -28.14 13.15 -12.92
N PHE A 108 -28.50 12.10 -13.67
CA PHE A 108 -29.70 11.31 -13.40
C PHE A 108 -29.64 10.65 -12.01
N MET A 109 -28.51 10.02 -11.69
CA MET A 109 -28.28 9.40 -10.38
C MET A 109 -28.28 10.43 -9.25
N TYR A 110 -27.67 11.60 -9.46
CA TYR A 110 -27.66 12.71 -8.52
C TYR A 110 -29.08 13.23 -8.25
N THR A 111 -29.89 13.40 -9.29
CA THR A 111 -31.28 13.85 -9.17
C THR A 111 -32.14 12.85 -8.41
N ILE A 112 -31.97 11.54 -8.67
CA ILE A 112 -32.65 10.49 -7.87
C ILE A 112 -32.21 10.57 -6.40
N HIS A 113 -30.91 10.77 -6.14
CA HIS A 113 -30.39 10.86 -4.78
C HIS A 113 -30.96 12.07 -4.02
N GLU A 114 -30.93 13.26 -4.64
CA GLU A 114 -31.49 14.50 -4.06
C GLU A 114 -33.00 14.37 -3.83
N MET A 115 -33.76 13.84 -4.80
CA MET A 115 -35.20 13.57 -4.62
C MET A 115 -35.46 12.67 -3.40
N LEU A 116 -34.70 11.57 -3.25
CA LEU A 116 -34.83 10.69 -2.08
C LEU A 116 -34.39 11.36 -0.78
N ARG A 117 -33.41 12.28 -0.82
CA ARG A 117 -32.99 13.07 0.34
C ARG A 117 -34.10 14.04 0.76
N ASP A 118 -34.67 14.78 -0.17
CA ASP A 118 -35.77 15.72 0.08
C ASP A 118 -36.99 15.01 0.65
N MET A 119 -37.35 13.85 0.07
CA MET A 119 -38.43 13.01 0.58
C MET A 119 -38.18 12.45 1.99
N LYS A 120 -36.92 12.33 2.43
CA LYS A 120 -36.58 11.91 3.80
C LYS A 120 -36.66 13.07 4.80
N LEU A 121 -36.38 14.29 4.37
CA LEU A 121 -36.33 15.48 5.22
C LEU A 121 -37.70 16.13 5.44
N HIS A 122 -38.67 15.86 4.57
CA HIS A 122 -40.03 16.35 4.75
C HIS A 122 -40.79 15.57 5.84
N VAL A 123 -41.79 16.19 6.47
CA VAL A 123 -42.49 15.62 7.65
C VAL A 123 -43.34 14.40 7.29
N LEU A 124 -44.06 14.44 6.17
CA LEU A 124 -45.07 13.42 5.80
C LEU A 124 -44.60 12.40 4.76
N THR A 125 -43.69 12.78 3.87
CA THR A 125 -43.27 11.91 2.76
C THR A 125 -42.51 10.65 3.17
N PRO A 126 -41.75 10.60 4.30
CA PRO A 126 -41.10 9.36 4.72
C PRO A 126 -42.10 8.21 4.95
N TYR A 127 -43.27 8.49 5.51
CA TYR A 127 -44.31 7.48 5.77
C TYR A 127 -44.79 6.85 4.46
N VAL A 128 -45.14 7.67 3.46
CA VAL A 128 -45.60 7.20 2.14
C VAL A 128 -44.46 6.53 1.36
N MET A 129 -43.23 7.07 1.46
CA MET A 129 -42.05 6.55 0.78
C MET A 129 -41.70 5.14 1.24
N VAL A 130 -41.76 4.87 2.55
CA VAL A 130 -41.48 3.55 3.12
C VAL A 130 -42.47 2.52 2.58
N GLU A 131 -43.76 2.85 2.52
CA GLU A 131 -44.77 1.92 1.99
C GLU A 131 -44.66 1.73 0.48
N SER A 132 -44.41 2.80 -0.28
CA SER A 132 -44.44 2.77 -1.74
C SER A 132 -43.14 2.25 -2.38
N LEU A 133 -41.99 2.64 -1.83
CA LEU A 133 -40.67 2.35 -2.38
C LEU A 133 -39.84 1.40 -1.49
N GLY A 134 -40.28 1.11 -0.27
CA GLY A 134 -39.54 0.27 0.69
C GLY A 134 -39.17 -1.11 0.14
N TRP A 135 -40.07 -1.75 -0.61
CA TRP A 135 -39.84 -3.08 -1.18
C TRP A 135 -38.71 -3.10 -2.22
N LEU A 136 -38.43 -1.99 -2.92
CA LEU A 136 -37.29 -1.86 -3.84
C LEU A 136 -35.95 -1.94 -3.08
N PHE A 137 -35.88 -1.36 -1.87
CA PHE A 137 -34.72 -1.50 -0.99
C PHE A 137 -34.54 -2.95 -0.52
N GLY A 138 -35.62 -3.74 -0.47
CA GLY A 138 -35.57 -5.18 -0.22
C GLY A 138 -34.69 -5.94 -1.22
N ILE A 139 -34.78 -5.61 -2.52
CA ILE A 139 -33.93 -6.21 -3.56
C ILE A 139 -32.44 -5.98 -3.27
N GLN A 140 -32.09 -4.74 -2.90
CA GLN A 140 -30.73 -4.39 -2.51
C GLN A 140 -30.31 -5.14 -1.23
N LEU A 141 -31.18 -5.23 -0.22
CA LEU A 141 -30.88 -5.90 1.05
C LEU A 141 -30.62 -7.40 0.84
N PHE A 142 -31.52 -8.12 0.17
CA PHE A 142 -31.36 -9.55 -0.11
C PHE A 142 -30.17 -9.81 -1.03
N GLY A 143 -29.99 -8.99 -2.07
CA GLY A 143 -28.86 -9.11 -2.99
C GLY A 143 -27.51 -8.94 -2.29
N ARG A 144 -27.35 -7.89 -1.48
CA ARG A 144 -26.11 -7.62 -0.71
C ARG A 144 -25.85 -8.65 0.37
N THR A 145 -26.89 -9.19 0.99
CA THR A 145 -26.75 -10.13 2.13
C THR A 145 -26.49 -11.57 1.67
N LEU A 146 -27.27 -12.06 0.70
CA LEU A 146 -27.20 -13.46 0.27
C LEU A 146 -26.20 -13.69 -0.87
N PHE A 147 -26.00 -12.69 -1.74
CA PHE A 147 -25.19 -12.83 -2.95
C PHE A 147 -24.25 -11.64 -3.18
N PRO A 148 -23.43 -11.22 -2.18
CA PRO A 148 -22.65 -9.98 -2.22
C PRO A 148 -21.78 -9.83 -3.48
N ARG A 149 -21.08 -10.90 -3.87
CA ARG A 149 -20.21 -10.89 -5.07
C ARG A 149 -21.01 -10.71 -6.36
N SER A 150 -22.10 -11.46 -6.53
CA SER A 150 -22.94 -11.39 -7.73
C SER A 150 -23.67 -10.05 -7.80
N TYR A 151 -24.18 -9.57 -6.67
CA TYR A 151 -24.83 -8.27 -6.55
C TYR A 151 -23.88 -7.12 -6.88
N ARG A 152 -22.63 -7.14 -6.38
CA ARG A 152 -21.62 -6.13 -6.72
C ARG A 152 -21.32 -6.09 -8.21
N ARG A 153 -21.20 -7.25 -8.86
CA ARG A 153 -21.00 -7.35 -10.32
C ARG A 153 -22.19 -6.82 -11.11
N TRP A 154 -23.40 -7.20 -10.71
CA TRP A 154 -24.63 -6.69 -11.33
C TRP A 154 -24.75 -5.17 -11.18
N ARG A 155 -24.50 -4.64 -9.98
CA ARG A 155 -24.51 -3.20 -9.69
C ARG A 155 -23.46 -2.44 -10.52
N ALA A 156 -22.26 -3.00 -10.66
CA ALA A 156 -21.21 -2.42 -11.50
C ALA A 156 -21.61 -2.41 -12.99
N MET A 157 -22.27 -3.46 -13.49
CA MET A 157 -22.81 -3.51 -14.84
C MET A 157 -23.90 -2.45 -15.06
N VAL A 158 -24.86 -2.35 -14.14
CA VAL A 158 -25.94 -1.34 -14.20
C VAL A 158 -25.36 0.07 -14.16
N ARG A 159 -24.41 0.34 -13.25
CA ARG A 159 -23.72 1.62 -13.18
C ARG A 159 -23.01 1.95 -14.48
N LYS A 160 -22.27 0.99 -15.06
CA LYS A 160 -21.59 1.16 -16.35
C LYS A 160 -22.56 1.43 -17.51
N ALA A 161 -23.79 0.91 -17.44
CA ALA A 161 -24.81 1.20 -18.45
C ALA A 161 -25.42 2.59 -18.30
N ILE A 162 -25.63 3.07 -17.06
CA ILE A 162 -26.22 4.39 -16.78
C ILE A 162 -25.19 5.50 -16.98
N ALA A 163 -24.00 5.34 -16.39
CA ALA A 163 -22.88 6.27 -16.46
C ALA A 163 -21.64 5.50 -16.94
N PRO A 164 -21.42 5.40 -18.28
CA PRO A 164 -20.27 4.67 -18.81
C PRO A 164 -18.95 5.29 -18.33
N PRO A 165 -17.91 4.49 -18.07
CA PRO A 165 -16.59 5.01 -17.71
C PRO A 165 -16.02 5.82 -18.89
N VAL A 166 -15.37 6.92 -18.56
CA VAL A 166 -14.70 7.81 -19.53
C VAL A 166 -13.20 7.59 -19.40
N GLY A 167 -12.50 7.46 -20.52
CA GLY A 167 -11.03 7.49 -20.52
C GLY A 167 -10.54 8.87 -20.06
N THR A 168 -9.80 8.93 -18.95
CA THR A 168 -9.25 10.18 -18.40
C THR A 168 -7.76 10.31 -18.64
N ALA A 169 -7.25 11.54 -18.58
CA ALA A 169 -5.84 11.87 -18.52
C ALA A 169 -5.61 12.88 -17.37
N MET A 170 -4.39 12.96 -16.87
CA MET A 170 -4.00 13.93 -15.84
C MET A 170 -3.58 15.26 -16.49
N THR A 171 -3.85 16.39 -15.82
CA THR A 171 -3.25 17.69 -16.16
C THR A 171 -1.80 17.72 -15.67
N ILE A 172 -0.87 17.25 -16.50
CA ILE A 172 0.55 17.07 -16.12
C ILE A 172 1.32 18.38 -16.27
N ASP A 173 1.20 19.03 -17.43
CA ASP A 173 1.99 20.21 -17.78
C ASP A 173 1.38 21.46 -17.13
N ARG A 174 2.24 22.32 -16.57
CA ARG A 174 1.79 23.51 -15.85
C ARG A 174 0.99 24.46 -16.75
N ASP A 175 -0.25 24.77 -16.35
CA ASP A 175 -1.09 25.75 -17.02
C ASP A 175 -0.99 27.16 -16.41
N GLU A 176 -1.71 28.13 -16.99
CA GLU A 176 -1.75 29.53 -16.53
C GLU A 176 -2.33 29.67 -15.12
N CYS A 177 -3.12 28.70 -14.66
CA CYS A 177 -3.72 28.65 -13.33
C CYS A 177 -2.80 27.97 -12.30
N GLY A 178 -1.63 27.47 -12.72
CA GLY A 178 -0.68 26.76 -11.86
C GLY A 178 -1.03 25.29 -11.61
N LEU A 179 -1.98 24.71 -12.34
CA LEU A 179 -2.27 23.27 -12.30
C LEU A 179 -1.19 22.51 -13.05
N GLY A 180 -0.68 21.42 -12.49
CA GLY A 180 0.41 20.63 -13.06
C GLY A 180 1.82 21.05 -12.62
N LEU A 181 2.81 20.52 -13.32
CA LEU A 181 4.23 20.63 -13.04
C LEU A 181 4.96 21.21 -14.26
N THR A 182 5.99 22.02 -14.03
CA THR A 182 6.93 22.44 -15.08
C THR A 182 7.76 21.25 -15.56
N GLU A 183 8.29 21.32 -16.78
CA GLU A 183 9.13 20.27 -17.35
C GLU A 183 10.32 19.90 -16.44
N GLU A 184 10.93 20.91 -15.80
CA GLU A 184 12.03 20.70 -14.85
C GLU A 184 11.57 19.97 -13.58
N GLU A 185 10.45 20.38 -12.97
CA GLU A 185 9.90 19.70 -11.79
C GLU A 185 9.49 18.25 -12.10
N GLN A 186 8.93 17.99 -13.30
CA GLN A 186 8.61 16.64 -13.76
C GLN A 186 9.89 15.79 -13.84
N ALA A 187 10.92 16.30 -14.50
CA ALA A 187 12.16 15.59 -14.72
C ALA A 187 12.93 15.31 -13.41
N VAL A 188 13.07 16.31 -12.54
CA VAL A 188 13.74 16.19 -11.23
C VAL A 188 13.00 15.21 -10.32
N SER A 189 11.66 15.23 -10.33
CA SER A 189 10.85 14.32 -9.51
C SER A 189 11.05 12.85 -9.91
N ILE A 190 11.01 12.57 -11.22
CA ILE A 190 11.23 11.21 -11.76
C ILE A 190 12.67 10.76 -11.53
N GLU A 191 13.66 11.62 -11.78
CA GLU A 191 15.07 11.30 -11.53
C GLU A 191 15.30 10.94 -10.05
N THR A 192 14.82 11.79 -9.13
CA THR A 192 14.99 11.58 -7.69
C THR A 192 14.37 10.26 -7.26
N ALA A 193 13.15 9.95 -7.73
CA ALA A 193 12.47 8.71 -7.39
C ALA A 193 13.22 7.47 -7.94
N LEU A 194 13.63 7.48 -9.22
CA LEU A 194 14.36 6.38 -9.83
C LEU A 194 15.70 6.10 -9.14
N ARG A 195 16.46 7.16 -8.80
CA ARG A 195 17.69 7.03 -8.02
C ARG A 195 17.42 6.47 -6.62
N THR A 196 16.40 6.97 -5.94
CA THR A 196 16.07 6.50 -4.58
C THR A 196 15.71 5.02 -4.57
N MET A 197 15.00 4.54 -5.59
CA MET A 197 14.64 3.13 -5.77
C MET A 197 15.84 2.23 -6.13
N GLY A 198 16.96 2.80 -6.59
CA GLY A 198 18.06 2.05 -7.19
C GLY A 198 17.82 1.65 -8.65
N LEU A 199 16.73 2.10 -9.28
CA LEU A 199 16.40 1.78 -10.67
C LEU A 199 17.03 2.81 -11.61
N VAL A 200 18.33 2.65 -11.86
CA VAL A 200 19.11 3.55 -12.74
C VAL A 200 19.64 2.87 -14.00
N LYS A 201 19.48 1.56 -14.12
CA LYS A 201 19.99 0.73 -15.23
C LYS A 201 19.16 -0.54 -15.40
N ASN A 202 19.36 -1.24 -16.52
CA ASN A 202 18.71 -2.53 -16.82
C ASN A 202 17.17 -2.44 -16.79
N PHE A 203 16.61 -1.38 -17.38
CA PHE A 203 15.16 -1.19 -17.46
C PHE A 203 14.51 -2.30 -18.29
N ALA A 204 13.41 -2.88 -17.80
CA ALA A 204 12.55 -3.79 -18.54
C ALA A 204 11.83 -3.06 -19.70
N ARG A 205 11.23 -3.80 -20.64
CA ARG A 205 10.35 -3.20 -21.66
C ARG A 205 9.09 -2.58 -21.05
N LEU A 206 8.59 -3.16 -19.96
CA LEU A 206 7.48 -2.65 -19.18
C LEU A 206 7.92 -2.33 -17.75
N VAL A 207 7.67 -1.09 -17.33
CA VAL A 207 7.87 -0.65 -15.94
C VAL A 207 6.51 -0.28 -15.35
N VAL A 208 5.98 -1.16 -14.50
CA VAL A 208 4.69 -0.96 -13.83
C VAL A 208 4.89 -0.12 -12.58
N VAL A 209 4.12 0.94 -12.44
CA VAL A 209 4.11 1.82 -11.27
C VAL A 209 2.82 1.55 -10.51
N ALA A 210 2.87 0.71 -9.48
CA ALA A 210 1.70 0.26 -8.74
C ALA A 210 1.55 0.98 -7.40
N GLY A 211 0.62 1.93 -7.37
CA GLY A 211 0.03 2.38 -6.11
C GLY A 211 -0.84 1.26 -5.51
N HIS A 212 -1.44 1.49 -4.35
CA HIS A 212 -2.42 0.54 -3.82
C HIS A 212 -3.67 1.22 -3.28
N THR A 213 -4.69 0.41 -3.13
CA THR A 213 -6.02 0.75 -2.61
C THR A 213 -6.57 -0.47 -1.86
N SER A 214 -7.69 -0.32 -1.18
CA SER A 214 -8.40 -1.43 -0.57
C SER A 214 -9.89 -1.34 -0.86
N THR A 215 -10.49 -2.42 -1.38
CA THR A 215 -11.94 -2.48 -1.62
C THR A 215 -12.68 -3.16 -0.46
N SER A 216 -13.54 -2.42 0.26
CA SER A 216 -14.51 -3.01 1.18
C SER A 216 -15.84 -2.23 1.24
N ASP A 217 -16.96 -2.95 1.37
CA ASP A 217 -18.30 -2.36 1.49
C ASP A 217 -18.56 -1.79 2.90
N ASN A 218 -18.05 -2.45 3.95
CA ASN A 218 -18.13 -2.00 5.34
C ASN A 218 -16.87 -1.23 5.75
N ASN A 219 -16.79 0.03 5.31
CA ASN A 219 -15.55 0.79 5.33
C ASN A 219 -15.53 2.08 6.18
N PRO A 220 -15.99 2.10 7.45
CA PRO A 220 -15.76 3.24 8.33
C PRO A 220 -14.27 3.65 8.44
N TYR A 221 -13.35 2.69 8.29
CA TYR A 221 -11.90 2.85 8.36
C TYR A 221 -11.22 2.81 6.99
N GLU A 222 -11.85 3.34 5.95
CA GLU A 222 -11.29 3.36 4.59
C GLU A 222 -9.85 3.87 4.55
N ALA A 223 -9.59 4.97 5.26
CA ALA A 223 -8.27 5.59 5.34
C ALA A 223 -7.20 4.65 5.95
N ALA A 224 -7.56 3.80 6.91
CA ALA A 224 -6.64 2.87 7.55
C ALA A 224 -6.31 1.64 6.68
N LEU A 225 -7.18 1.31 5.72
CA LEU A 225 -6.94 0.22 4.77
C LEU A 225 -6.29 0.70 3.47
N ASN A 226 -6.45 1.95 3.09
CA ASN A 226 -5.77 2.56 1.95
C ASN A 226 -4.31 2.92 2.29
N CYS A 227 -3.65 3.68 1.41
CA CYS A 227 -2.22 3.95 1.52
C CYS A 227 -1.91 5.02 2.56
N GLY A 228 -1.24 4.64 3.66
CA GLY A 228 -0.75 5.60 4.66
C GLY A 228 0.23 6.63 4.08
N ALA A 229 1.03 6.24 3.08
CA ALA A 229 1.93 7.16 2.38
C ALA A 229 1.19 8.13 1.43
N CYS A 230 -0.08 7.88 1.11
CA CYS A 230 -0.96 8.79 0.35
C CYS A 230 -2.03 9.42 1.25
N GLY A 231 -1.81 9.48 2.57
CA GLY A 231 -2.74 10.11 3.51
C GLY A 231 -4.04 9.33 3.72
N GLY A 232 -4.03 8.01 3.53
CA GLY A 232 -5.21 7.16 3.61
C GLY A 232 -6.06 7.17 2.33
N ASN A 233 -5.52 7.68 1.21
CA ASN A 233 -6.17 7.63 -0.09
C ASN A 233 -5.62 6.51 -0.98
N SER A 234 -6.33 6.25 -2.09
CA SER A 234 -5.84 5.36 -3.13
C SER A 234 -4.59 5.95 -3.80
N GLY A 235 -3.53 5.16 -3.95
CA GLY A 235 -2.31 5.57 -4.67
C GLY A 235 -2.45 5.62 -6.20
N LYS A 236 -3.65 5.38 -6.75
CA LYS A 236 -3.92 5.38 -8.19
C LYS A 236 -3.49 6.70 -8.86
N PRO A 237 -3.83 7.90 -8.35
CA PRO A 237 -3.44 9.15 -9.00
C PRO A 237 -1.92 9.30 -9.10
N ASN A 238 -1.18 9.00 -8.02
CA ASN A 238 0.29 9.14 -8.01
C ASN A 238 0.94 8.20 -9.03
N ALA A 239 0.46 6.95 -9.09
CA ALA A 239 0.95 5.94 -10.02
C ALA A 239 0.75 6.36 -11.49
N ARG A 240 -0.43 6.86 -11.84
CA ARG A 240 -0.75 7.35 -13.18
C ARG A 240 0.09 8.57 -13.55
N LEU A 241 0.19 9.54 -12.65
CA LEU A 241 1.00 10.75 -12.89
C LEU A 241 2.48 10.42 -13.08
N PHE A 242 3.04 9.56 -12.23
CA PHE A 242 4.44 9.12 -12.35
C PHE A 242 4.70 8.46 -13.71
N ALA A 243 3.86 7.48 -14.10
CA ALA A 243 4.03 6.76 -15.35
C ALA A 243 3.94 7.71 -16.56
N ALA A 244 2.98 8.63 -16.54
CA ALA A 244 2.80 9.59 -17.62
C ALA A 244 3.97 10.59 -17.73
N MET A 245 4.48 11.11 -16.60
CA MET A 245 5.68 11.97 -16.59
C MET A 245 6.92 11.22 -17.07
N ALA A 246 7.14 9.99 -16.59
CA ALA A 246 8.29 9.19 -16.97
C ALA A 246 8.37 8.94 -18.48
N ASN A 247 7.22 8.84 -19.17
CA ASN A 247 7.14 8.62 -20.61
C ASN A 247 7.34 9.89 -21.47
N LYS A 248 7.42 11.10 -20.89
CA LYS A 248 7.58 12.36 -21.65
C LYS A 248 8.98 12.46 -22.28
N PRO A 249 9.11 12.93 -23.54
CA PRO A 249 10.41 13.06 -24.21
C PRO A 249 11.41 13.97 -23.48
N HIS A 250 10.96 15.10 -22.91
CA HIS A 250 11.86 16.00 -22.18
C HIS A 250 12.39 15.35 -20.89
N VAL A 251 11.56 14.58 -20.18
CA VAL A 251 11.99 13.80 -19.00
C VAL A 251 13.00 12.74 -19.40
N ARG A 252 12.73 11.97 -20.46
CA ARG A 252 13.68 10.97 -20.99
C ARG A 252 15.03 11.58 -21.34
N LYS A 253 15.02 12.74 -21.99
CA LYS A 253 16.24 13.49 -22.35
C LYS A 253 17.02 13.92 -21.10
N HIS A 254 16.35 14.53 -20.13
CA HIS A 254 16.97 14.95 -18.86
C HIS A 254 17.57 13.77 -18.09
N LEU A 255 16.85 12.64 -18.03
CA LEU A 255 17.35 11.42 -17.39
C LEU A 255 18.65 10.92 -18.06
N ALA A 256 18.70 10.90 -19.39
CA ALA A 256 19.88 10.50 -20.14
C ALA A 256 21.06 11.46 -19.92
N GLU A 257 20.82 12.78 -19.90
CA GLU A 257 21.83 13.81 -19.60
C GLU A 257 22.43 13.63 -18.20
N ASN A 258 21.65 13.12 -17.24
CA ASN A 258 22.08 12.82 -15.88
C ASN A 258 22.51 11.35 -15.68
N GLY A 259 22.75 10.59 -16.75
CA GLY A 259 23.33 9.25 -16.69
C GLY A 259 22.35 8.13 -16.33
N ILE A 260 21.05 8.35 -16.47
CA ILE A 260 20.00 7.33 -16.40
C ILE A 260 19.47 7.10 -17.82
N ASP A 261 20.06 6.13 -18.51
CA ASP A 261 19.64 5.76 -19.86
C ASP A 261 18.43 4.81 -19.81
N VAL A 262 17.27 5.31 -20.23
CA VAL A 262 16.05 4.52 -20.36
C VAL A 262 15.88 4.11 -21.81
N PRO A 263 15.94 2.80 -22.14
CA PRO A 263 15.82 2.32 -23.52
C PRO A 263 14.54 2.81 -24.20
N GLU A 264 14.60 3.11 -25.49
CA GLU A 264 13.44 3.59 -26.28
C GLU A 264 12.26 2.61 -26.28
N ASP A 265 12.52 1.31 -26.11
CA ASP A 265 11.51 0.27 -26.01
C ASP A 265 10.97 0.07 -24.59
N THR A 266 11.30 0.96 -23.64
CA THR A 266 10.78 0.94 -22.27
C THR A 266 9.57 1.86 -22.13
N HIS A 267 8.45 1.30 -21.68
CA HIS A 267 7.23 2.06 -21.43
C HIS A 267 6.78 1.90 -19.96
N PHE A 268 6.43 3.02 -19.32
CA PHE A 268 5.96 3.05 -17.95
C PHE A 268 4.44 2.98 -17.93
N VAL A 269 3.87 2.13 -17.09
CA VAL A 269 2.41 1.91 -17.02
C VAL A 269 1.93 2.12 -15.59
N GLY A 270 0.96 3.01 -15.40
CA GLY A 270 0.32 3.24 -14.11
C GLY A 270 -0.56 2.06 -13.70
N ALA A 271 -0.56 1.70 -12.43
CA ALA A 271 -1.36 0.60 -11.91
C ALA A 271 -1.84 0.85 -10.47
N VAL A 272 -2.88 0.13 -10.07
CA VAL A 272 -3.31 0.06 -8.67
C VAL A 272 -3.45 -1.39 -8.23
N HIS A 273 -2.84 -1.73 -7.10
CA HIS A 273 -3.01 -3.01 -6.41
C HIS A 273 -4.13 -2.88 -5.37
N ASP A 274 -5.20 -3.63 -5.49
CA ASP A 274 -6.22 -3.75 -4.44
C ASP A 274 -5.78 -4.78 -3.40
N THR A 275 -5.38 -4.34 -2.21
CA THR A 275 -4.82 -5.19 -1.16
C THR A 275 -5.83 -6.17 -0.56
N THR A 276 -7.12 -5.91 -0.72
CA THR A 276 -8.16 -6.84 -0.27
C THR A 276 -8.33 -7.99 -1.26
N THR A 277 -8.31 -7.70 -2.57
CA THR A 277 -8.61 -8.70 -3.61
C THR A 277 -7.39 -9.27 -4.33
N ASP A 278 -6.22 -8.68 -4.10
CA ASP A 278 -4.95 -8.88 -4.81
C ASP A 278 -5.06 -8.65 -6.33
N ILE A 279 -6.08 -7.93 -6.80
CA ILE A 279 -6.22 -7.56 -8.21
C ILE A 279 -5.30 -6.35 -8.47
N LEU A 280 -4.45 -6.46 -9.49
CA LEU A 280 -3.64 -5.35 -9.98
C LEU A 280 -4.21 -4.88 -11.33
N GLU A 281 -4.80 -3.68 -11.32
CA GLU A 281 -5.39 -3.06 -12.50
C GLU A 281 -4.40 -2.08 -13.15
N LEU A 282 -4.20 -2.22 -14.46
CA LEU A 282 -3.36 -1.33 -15.27
C LEU A 282 -4.22 -0.22 -15.88
N TYR A 283 -3.69 1.00 -15.91
CA TYR A 283 -4.35 2.20 -16.41
C TYR A 283 -3.60 2.82 -17.60
N ASP A 284 -4.31 3.67 -18.33
CA ASP A 284 -3.77 4.47 -19.46
C ASP A 284 -3.15 3.61 -20.57
N LEU A 285 -3.75 2.43 -20.83
CA LEU A 285 -3.29 1.50 -21.85
C LEU A 285 -3.56 1.99 -23.27
N GLU A 286 -4.38 3.03 -23.42
CA GLU A 286 -4.61 3.74 -24.67
C GLU A 286 -3.34 4.46 -25.16
N ASP A 287 -2.42 4.79 -24.25
CA ASP A 287 -1.12 5.42 -24.57
C ASP A 287 -0.02 4.40 -24.85
N LEU A 288 -0.33 3.09 -24.74
CA LEU A 288 0.63 2.02 -24.93
C LEU A 288 1.02 1.89 -26.41
N PRO A 289 2.32 1.81 -26.74
CA PRO A 289 2.75 1.49 -28.10
C PRO A 289 2.26 0.09 -28.52
N ALA A 290 1.84 -0.05 -29.78
CA ALA A 290 1.37 -1.33 -30.33
C ALA A 290 2.40 -2.46 -30.19
N SER A 291 3.69 -2.14 -30.15
CA SER A 291 4.78 -3.11 -29.93
C SER A 291 4.77 -3.80 -28.56
N HIS A 292 3.98 -3.31 -27.60
CA HIS A 292 3.95 -3.80 -26.22
C HIS A 292 2.65 -4.55 -25.88
N GLU A 293 1.73 -4.72 -26.83
CA GLU A 293 0.43 -5.36 -26.61
C GLU A 293 0.60 -6.80 -26.05
N GLN A 294 1.46 -7.60 -26.68
CA GLN A 294 1.76 -8.96 -26.23
C GLN A 294 2.44 -9.00 -24.85
N ASP A 295 3.31 -8.03 -24.56
CA ASP A 295 3.99 -7.92 -23.26
C ASP A 295 2.95 -7.67 -22.15
N VAL A 296 1.96 -6.80 -22.40
CA VAL A 296 0.88 -6.49 -21.45
C VAL A 296 -0.12 -7.65 -21.30
N GLU A 297 -0.46 -8.35 -22.37
CA GLU A 297 -1.32 -9.55 -22.29
C GLU A 297 -0.68 -10.64 -21.42
N ARG A 298 0.61 -10.91 -21.64
CA ARG A 298 1.38 -11.83 -20.81
C ARG A 298 1.42 -11.39 -19.36
N LEU A 299 1.76 -10.12 -19.11
CA LEU A 299 1.79 -9.55 -17.77
C LEU A 299 0.42 -9.69 -17.07
N ARG A 300 -0.69 -9.38 -17.74
CA ARG A 300 -2.04 -9.54 -17.19
C ARG A 300 -2.36 -11.00 -16.82
N ALA A 301 -1.91 -11.96 -17.61
CA ALA A 301 -2.09 -13.38 -17.30
C ALA A 301 -1.30 -13.79 -16.05
N ASP A 302 -0.06 -13.32 -15.92
CA ASP A 302 0.82 -13.65 -14.81
C ASP A 302 0.43 -12.91 -13.52
N LEU A 303 -0.04 -11.66 -13.60
CA LEU A 303 -0.65 -10.93 -12.48
C LEU A 303 -1.86 -11.68 -11.90
N LYS A 304 -2.72 -12.29 -12.73
CA LYS A 304 -3.84 -13.11 -12.25
C LYS A 304 -3.37 -14.36 -11.49
N LYS A 305 -2.27 -14.98 -11.91
CA LYS A 305 -1.67 -16.12 -11.21
C LYS A 305 -1.06 -15.69 -9.87
N ALA A 306 -0.37 -14.55 -9.84
CA ALA A 306 0.19 -13.97 -8.62
C ALA A 306 -0.91 -13.62 -7.61
N ALA A 307 -1.98 -12.97 -8.07
CA ALA A 307 -3.17 -12.66 -7.28
C ALA A 307 -3.77 -13.92 -6.67
N LEU A 308 -3.88 -15.01 -7.45
CA LEU A 308 -4.45 -16.25 -6.97
C LEU A 308 -3.61 -16.91 -5.87
N ARG A 309 -2.28 -16.97 -6.04
CA ARG A 309 -1.36 -17.49 -5.02
C ARG A 309 -1.45 -16.68 -3.72
N THR A 310 -1.51 -15.35 -3.86
CA THR A 310 -1.61 -14.42 -2.72
C THR A 310 -2.94 -14.59 -1.97
N ASN A 311 -4.05 -14.70 -2.69
CA ASN A 311 -5.37 -14.92 -2.12
C ASN A 311 -5.45 -16.22 -1.28
N ILE A 312 -4.81 -17.30 -1.72
CA ILE A 312 -4.74 -18.56 -0.96
C ILE A 312 -4.01 -18.34 0.37
N GLU A 313 -2.84 -17.69 0.33
CA GLU A 313 -2.07 -17.37 1.53
C GLU A 313 -2.83 -16.46 2.50
N ARG A 314 -3.56 -15.46 1.99
CA ARG A 314 -4.39 -14.57 2.83
C ARG A 314 -5.55 -15.30 3.46
N CYS A 315 -6.29 -16.11 2.69
CA CYS A 315 -7.40 -16.90 3.22
C CYS A 315 -6.95 -17.80 4.37
N ALA A 316 -5.75 -18.39 4.28
CA ALA A 316 -5.23 -19.23 5.34
C ALA A 316 -5.04 -18.51 6.68
N ARG A 317 -4.87 -17.19 6.66
CA ARG A 317 -4.71 -16.34 7.85
C ARG A 317 -6.00 -15.68 8.31
N LEU A 318 -7.04 -15.65 7.47
CA LEU A 318 -8.29 -14.96 7.77
C LEU A 318 -9.22 -15.82 8.64
N PRO A 319 -9.73 -15.30 9.76
CA PRO A 319 -10.66 -16.02 10.63
C PRO A 319 -11.92 -16.44 9.86
N GLY A 320 -12.21 -17.75 9.87
CA GLY A 320 -13.40 -18.33 9.24
C GLY A 320 -13.32 -18.53 7.72
N ALA A 321 -12.21 -18.20 7.06
CA ALA A 321 -12.03 -18.46 5.63
C ALA A 321 -11.61 -19.93 5.34
N GLY A 322 -10.83 -20.54 6.22
CA GLY A 322 -10.29 -21.91 6.08
C GLY A 322 -8.85 -21.93 5.55
N ALA A 323 -8.02 -22.84 6.09
CA ALA A 323 -6.58 -22.89 5.83
C ALA A 323 -6.22 -23.41 4.42
N ASP A 324 -6.96 -24.39 3.92
CA ASP A 324 -6.62 -25.15 2.71
C ASP A 324 -7.68 -25.00 1.62
N LEU A 325 -7.88 -23.76 1.16
CA LEU A 325 -8.83 -23.48 0.08
C LEU A 325 -8.23 -23.79 -1.28
N THR A 326 -9.04 -24.40 -2.15
CA THR A 326 -8.75 -24.41 -3.58
C THR A 326 -8.77 -22.99 -4.13
N ALA A 327 -8.08 -22.77 -5.24
CA ALA A 327 -7.99 -21.49 -5.93
C ALA A 327 -9.36 -20.78 -6.10
N ASP A 328 -10.35 -21.50 -6.64
CA ASP A 328 -11.68 -20.96 -6.86
C ASP A 328 -12.42 -20.60 -5.57
N LYS A 329 -12.20 -21.37 -4.49
CA LYS A 329 -12.80 -21.09 -3.19
C LYS A 329 -12.17 -19.86 -2.55
N ALA A 330 -10.84 -19.71 -2.62
CA ALA A 330 -10.15 -18.52 -2.12
C ALA A 330 -10.64 -17.25 -2.83
N LEU A 331 -10.71 -17.25 -4.17
CA LEU A 331 -11.26 -16.12 -4.94
C LEU A 331 -12.72 -15.81 -4.58
N LYS A 332 -13.54 -16.84 -4.34
CA LYS A 332 -14.94 -16.66 -3.90
C LYS A 332 -15.02 -16.02 -2.53
N GLU A 333 -14.22 -16.48 -1.57
CA GLU A 333 -14.23 -16.00 -0.20
C GLU A 333 -13.73 -14.56 -0.09
N ILE A 334 -12.60 -14.23 -0.71
CA ILE A 334 -12.09 -12.85 -0.75
C ILE A 334 -13.08 -11.92 -1.46
N GLY A 335 -13.64 -12.37 -2.58
CA GLY A 335 -14.65 -11.60 -3.30
C GLY A 335 -15.94 -11.38 -2.49
N ARG A 336 -16.34 -12.36 -1.67
CA ARG A 336 -17.46 -12.27 -0.72
C ARG A 336 -17.14 -11.22 0.35
N ARG A 337 -16.01 -11.36 1.05
CA ARG A 337 -15.56 -10.45 2.12
C ARG A 337 -15.48 -8.99 1.67
N ALA A 338 -14.89 -8.74 0.50
CA ALA A 338 -14.78 -7.39 -0.05
C ALA A 338 -16.15 -6.73 -0.34
N GLY A 339 -17.18 -7.53 -0.64
CA GLY A 339 -18.52 -7.02 -1.01
C GLY A 339 -19.61 -7.25 0.03
N ASP A 340 -19.27 -7.87 1.17
CA ASP A 340 -20.21 -8.15 2.24
C ASP A 340 -20.25 -6.95 3.18
N TRP A 341 -21.38 -6.25 3.14
CA TRP A 341 -21.62 -5.05 3.94
C TRP A 341 -21.69 -5.31 5.45
N SER A 342 -21.78 -6.57 5.88
CA SER A 342 -21.70 -6.98 7.29
C SER A 342 -20.31 -7.45 7.71
N GLU A 343 -19.40 -7.67 6.75
CA GLU A 343 -18.05 -8.17 7.01
C GLU A 343 -17.26 -7.12 7.78
N THR A 344 -16.82 -7.48 8.98
CA THR A 344 -16.03 -6.57 9.83
C THR A 344 -14.54 -6.67 9.51
N ARG A 345 -14.11 -7.79 8.93
CA ARG A 345 -12.72 -8.10 8.58
C ARG A 345 -12.61 -8.51 7.10
N PRO A 346 -12.65 -7.54 6.18
CA PRO A 346 -12.46 -7.80 4.76
C PRO A 346 -11.03 -8.31 4.48
N GLU A 347 -10.06 -7.73 5.19
CA GLU A 347 -8.65 -8.13 5.24
C GLU A 347 -8.07 -7.80 6.64
N TRP A 348 -6.80 -8.13 6.87
CA TRP A 348 -6.10 -7.80 8.12
C TRP A 348 -5.54 -6.36 8.16
N GLY A 349 -5.59 -5.63 7.05
CA GLY A 349 -4.88 -4.35 6.95
C GLY A 349 -3.38 -4.56 7.19
N LEU A 350 -2.77 -3.67 7.96
CA LEU A 350 -1.34 -3.70 8.27
C LEU A 350 -1.02 -4.48 9.55
N ALA A 351 -2.00 -5.22 10.10
CA ALA A 351 -1.79 -6.05 11.29
C ALA A 351 -0.72 -7.13 11.05
N GLY A 352 0.08 -7.40 12.08
CA GLY A 352 1.28 -8.25 11.98
C GLY A 352 2.55 -7.55 11.46
N ASN A 353 2.50 -6.27 11.05
CA ASN A 353 3.71 -5.51 10.72
C ASN A 353 4.74 -5.56 11.86
N ALA A 354 6.02 -5.74 11.51
CA ALA A 354 7.09 -5.94 12.48
C ALA A 354 8.43 -5.31 12.06
N ALA A 355 8.70 -5.21 10.76
CA ALA A 355 9.98 -4.74 10.27
C ALA A 355 9.86 -3.74 9.13
N PHE A 356 10.89 -2.93 8.93
CA PHE A 356 11.07 -2.06 7.78
C PHE A 356 12.46 -2.32 7.20
N ILE A 357 12.53 -2.82 5.97
CA ILE A 357 13.79 -3.18 5.32
C ILE A 357 14.08 -2.17 4.22
N ILE A 358 15.21 -1.48 4.35
CA ILE A 358 15.76 -0.53 3.37
C ILE A 358 16.98 -1.21 2.75
N GLY A 359 16.89 -1.59 1.48
CA GLY A 359 17.99 -2.25 0.81
C GLY A 359 17.62 -2.83 -0.55
N ASN A 360 18.59 -3.47 -1.18
CA ASN A 360 18.44 -4.07 -2.49
C ASN A 360 17.49 -5.27 -2.41
N ARG A 361 16.67 -5.49 -3.45
CA ARG A 361 15.73 -6.64 -3.49
C ARG A 361 16.45 -7.97 -3.28
N THR A 362 17.71 -8.09 -3.69
CA THR A 362 18.52 -9.29 -3.48
C THR A 362 18.72 -9.68 -2.01
N LEU A 363 18.65 -8.73 -1.06
CA LEU A 363 18.72 -9.02 0.37
C LEU A 363 17.52 -9.86 0.86
N THR A 364 16.37 -9.71 0.20
CA THR A 364 15.09 -10.29 0.65
C THR A 364 14.49 -11.28 -0.35
N LYS A 365 15.10 -11.47 -1.52
CA LYS A 365 14.52 -12.22 -2.67
C LYS A 365 14.17 -13.67 -2.31
N SER A 366 15.06 -14.36 -1.62
CA SER A 366 14.90 -15.76 -1.20
C SER A 366 14.19 -15.94 0.14
N VAL A 367 13.77 -14.85 0.79
CA VAL A 367 13.22 -14.89 2.15
C VAL A 367 11.71 -14.71 2.12
N ASN A 368 10.98 -15.65 2.74
CA ASN A 368 9.57 -15.42 3.06
C ASN A 368 9.47 -14.53 4.31
N LEU A 369 9.06 -13.27 4.09
CA LEU A 369 8.86 -12.25 5.12
C LEU A 369 7.44 -12.28 5.72
N GLU A 370 6.61 -13.22 5.26
CA GLU A 370 5.28 -13.50 5.82
C GLU A 370 4.33 -12.29 5.80
N GLY A 371 4.54 -11.31 4.91
CA GLY A 371 3.75 -10.07 4.90
C GLY A 371 3.91 -9.22 6.15
N ARG A 372 5.07 -9.31 6.84
CA ARG A 372 5.35 -8.60 8.11
C ARG A 372 6.35 -7.45 7.97
N ALA A 373 6.89 -7.23 6.77
CA ALA A 373 7.93 -6.24 6.54
C ALA A 373 7.51 -5.19 5.50
N PHE A 374 7.67 -3.92 5.84
CA PHE A 374 7.69 -2.85 4.85
C PHE A 374 8.98 -2.97 4.05
N LEU A 375 8.87 -2.83 2.73
CA LEU A 375 10.01 -3.03 1.83
C LEU A 375 10.27 -1.78 1.02
N ASN A 376 11.42 -1.14 1.24
CA ASN A 376 11.88 0.00 0.45
C ASN A 376 13.18 -0.36 -0.28
N SER A 377 13.17 -0.28 -1.60
CA SER A 377 14.32 -0.58 -2.45
C SER A 377 15.30 0.58 -2.39
N TYR A 378 16.57 0.26 -2.16
CA TYR A 378 17.65 1.24 -2.03
C TYR A 378 19.00 0.59 -2.36
N ASP A 379 19.91 1.34 -2.98
CA ASP A 379 21.29 0.92 -3.20
C ASP A 379 22.26 2.00 -2.71
N TYR A 380 22.96 1.72 -1.60
CA TYR A 380 23.88 2.67 -0.97
C TYR A 380 25.10 3.03 -1.85
N ARG A 381 25.39 2.24 -2.89
CA ARG A 381 26.56 2.43 -3.75
C ARG A 381 26.38 3.58 -4.73
N ILE A 382 25.13 3.89 -5.08
CA ILE A 382 24.78 5.02 -5.94
C ILE A 382 24.38 6.28 -5.12
N ASP A 383 24.41 6.18 -3.78
CA ASP A 383 24.15 7.29 -2.85
C ASP A 383 25.32 7.47 -1.87
N PRO A 384 26.51 7.90 -2.34
CA PRO A 384 27.70 8.01 -1.50
C PRO A 384 27.55 9.03 -0.36
N THR A 385 26.72 10.06 -0.55
CA THR A 385 26.46 11.10 0.47
C THR A 385 25.42 10.65 1.50
N GLY A 386 24.57 9.66 1.18
CA GLY A 386 23.46 9.25 2.02
C GLY A 386 22.25 10.17 1.93
N ALA A 387 22.18 11.07 0.95
CA ALA A 387 21.08 12.02 0.81
C ALA A 387 19.75 11.34 0.48
N LEU A 388 19.79 10.28 -0.35
CA LEU A 388 18.60 9.49 -0.67
C LEU A 388 18.17 8.67 0.55
N LEU A 389 19.13 8.07 1.26
CA LEU A 389 18.85 7.37 2.52
C LEU A 389 18.26 8.32 3.57
N GLN A 390 18.75 9.55 3.67
CA GLN A 390 18.19 10.56 4.56
C GLN A 390 16.71 10.82 4.26
N GLY A 391 16.36 10.95 2.98
CA GLY A 391 14.96 11.09 2.54
C GLY A 391 14.10 9.86 2.88
N ILE A 392 14.66 8.66 2.70
CA ILE A 392 13.98 7.40 3.08
C ILE A 392 13.74 7.33 4.60
N LEU A 393 14.73 7.71 5.41
CA LEU A 393 14.63 7.68 6.87
C LEU A 393 13.65 8.73 7.39
N GLY A 394 13.72 9.97 6.88
CA GLY A 394 12.87 11.07 7.31
C GLY A 394 11.41 10.97 6.85
N GLY A 395 11.14 10.28 5.74
CA GLY A 395 9.79 10.11 5.21
C GLY A 395 9.26 8.68 5.41
N PRO A 396 9.49 7.76 4.46
CA PRO A 396 8.95 6.39 4.49
C PRO A 396 9.17 5.62 5.80
N MET A 397 10.36 5.67 6.40
CA MET A 397 10.65 4.93 7.64
C MET A 397 9.87 5.49 8.83
N VAL A 398 9.81 6.81 8.99
CA VAL A 398 8.98 7.48 10.01
C VAL A 398 7.49 7.14 9.83
N VAL A 399 6.98 7.16 8.59
CA VAL A 399 5.58 6.75 8.31
C VAL A 399 5.37 5.29 8.68
N GLY A 400 6.30 4.40 8.35
CA GLY A 400 6.26 2.99 8.77
C GLY A 400 6.27 2.83 10.30
N GLN A 401 7.03 3.68 11.01
CA GLN A 401 7.06 3.70 12.48
C GLN A 401 5.73 4.19 13.06
N TRP A 402 5.09 5.19 12.46
CA TRP A 402 3.76 5.67 12.88
C TRP A 402 2.69 4.59 12.71
N ILE A 403 2.69 3.90 11.57
CA ILE A 403 1.79 2.76 11.33
C ILE A 403 2.03 1.66 12.37
N ASN A 404 3.31 1.31 12.62
CA ASN A 404 3.65 0.32 13.63
C ASN A 404 3.18 0.74 15.03
N ALA A 405 3.37 2.01 15.41
CA ALA A 405 2.92 2.54 16.69
C ALA A 405 1.40 2.54 16.82
N GLU A 406 0.66 2.90 15.77
CA GLU A 406 -0.81 2.84 15.75
C GLU A 406 -1.31 1.42 16.06
N HIS A 407 -0.71 0.42 15.43
CA HIS A 407 -1.04 -0.98 15.67
C HIS A 407 -0.58 -1.46 17.05
N TYR A 408 0.62 -1.05 17.49
CA TYR A 408 1.14 -1.35 18.82
C TYR A 408 0.15 -0.87 19.90
N PHE A 409 -0.20 0.41 19.89
CA PHE A 409 -1.05 0.98 20.93
C PHE A 409 -2.48 0.42 20.84
N SER A 410 -3.03 0.29 19.62
CA SER A 410 -4.36 -0.33 19.41
C SER A 410 -4.43 -1.77 19.90
N ALA A 411 -3.33 -2.53 19.85
CA ALA A 411 -3.27 -3.90 20.38
C ALA A 411 -3.06 -3.96 21.90
N THR A 412 -2.35 -2.98 22.50
CA THR A 412 -2.10 -2.95 23.95
C THR A 412 -3.34 -2.60 24.76
N ASP A 413 -4.13 -1.61 24.32
CA ASP A 413 -5.39 -1.22 24.94
C ASP A 413 -6.38 -0.82 23.85
N THR A 414 -7.24 -1.76 23.49
CA THR A 414 -8.20 -1.60 22.40
C THR A 414 -9.30 -0.58 22.71
N GLU A 415 -9.51 -0.25 23.98
CA GLU A 415 -10.53 0.71 24.40
C GLU A 415 -9.96 2.13 24.49
N VAL A 416 -8.75 2.32 25.01
CA VAL A 416 -8.15 3.66 25.16
C VAL A 416 -7.44 4.11 23.89
N TYR A 417 -6.61 3.24 23.31
CA TYR A 417 -5.80 3.56 22.14
C TYR A 417 -6.27 2.90 20.86
N GLY A 418 -7.27 2.02 20.93
CA GLY A 418 -7.96 1.46 19.78
C GLY A 418 -9.31 2.14 19.52
N ALA A 419 -10.16 1.44 18.79
CA ALA A 419 -11.51 1.89 18.51
C ALA A 419 -12.62 0.99 19.06
N GLY A 420 -12.31 0.05 19.94
CA GLY A 420 -13.27 -0.96 20.39
C GLY A 420 -13.80 -1.80 19.22
N SER A 421 -14.99 -2.38 19.36
CA SER A 421 -15.54 -3.30 18.36
C SER A 421 -16.24 -2.58 17.20
N LYS A 422 -15.85 -2.97 15.97
CA LYS A 422 -16.45 -2.49 14.72
C LYS A 422 -17.96 -2.73 14.61
N ILE A 423 -18.49 -3.70 15.36
CA ILE A 423 -19.91 -4.10 15.31
C ILE A 423 -20.87 -2.95 15.65
N TYR A 424 -20.46 -2.05 16.56
CA TYR A 424 -21.30 -0.94 17.03
C TYR A 424 -20.67 0.42 16.71
N HIS A 425 -19.83 0.49 15.68
CA HIS A 425 -19.27 1.76 15.22
C HIS A 425 -20.31 2.63 14.54
N ASN A 426 -20.32 3.90 14.92
CA ASN A 426 -21.13 4.94 14.29
C ASN A 426 -20.19 5.99 13.69
N VAL A 427 -20.31 6.23 12.38
CA VAL A 427 -19.59 7.32 11.71
C VAL A 427 -20.28 8.64 12.07
N VAL A 428 -19.53 9.58 12.65
CA VAL A 428 -20.08 10.86 13.12
C VAL A 428 -19.45 12.01 12.36
N GLY A 429 -20.31 12.86 11.79
CA GLY A 429 -19.92 14.07 11.06
C GLY A 429 -19.03 13.83 9.83
N ARG A 430 -18.81 12.57 9.42
CA ARG A 430 -17.76 12.16 8.46
C ARG A 430 -16.34 12.58 8.87
N ILE A 431 -16.13 12.86 10.15
CA ILE A 431 -14.83 13.27 10.72
C ILE A 431 -14.20 12.18 11.60
N GLY A 432 -14.98 11.20 12.05
CA GLY A 432 -14.47 10.13 12.91
C GLY A 432 -15.55 9.12 13.28
N ILE A 433 -15.21 8.25 14.24
CA ILE A 433 -16.01 7.11 14.64
C ILE A 433 -16.26 7.14 16.15
N MET A 434 -17.51 6.88 16.52
CA MET A 434 -17.92 6.62 17.90
C MET A 434 -18.21 5.14 18.09
N SER A 435 -17.94 4.65 19.30
CA SER A 435 -18.35 3.33 19.77
C SER A 435 -19.73 3.43 20.43
N GLY A 436 -20.75 2.88 19.78
CA GLY A 436 -22.13 2.95 20.25
C GLY A 436 -22.76 4.35 20.14
N PRO A 437 -23.89 4.61 20.81
CA PRO A 437 -24.60 5.88 20.71
C PRO A 437 -23.95 7.02 21.49
N ARG A 438 -23.04 6.74 22.42
CA ARG A 438 -22.39 7.73 23.29
C ARG A 438 -20.98 7.27 23.66
N SER A 439 -19.97 7.96 23.13
CA SER A 439 -18.54 7.79 23.42
C SER A 439 -17.77 8.95 22.80
N ASP A 440 -16.50 9.11 23.18
CA ASP A 440 -15.60 10.02 22.47
C ASP A 440 -15.27 9.50 21.06
N LEU A 441 -14.74 10.38 20.21
CA LEU A 441 -14.18 9.96 18.92
C LEU A 441 -13.01 9.00 19.18
N ARG A 442 -13.07 7.84 18.53
CA ARG A 442 -12.03 6.81 18.59
C ARG A 442 -10.90 7.17 17.62
N THR A 443 -9.65 7.00 18.06
CA THR A 443 -8.45 7.47 17.35
C THR A 443 -7.52 6.35 16.86
N GLY A 444 -7.81 5.08 17.16
CA GLY A 444 -7.02 3.93 16.73
C GLY A 444 -7.79 2.89 15.92
N LEU A 445 -7.29 1.65 15.92
CA LEU A 445 -7.83 0.59 15.08
C LEU A 445 -8.89 -0.25 15.80
N ALA A 446 -9.83 -0.78 15.02
CA ALA A 446 -10.89 -1.64 15.55
C ALA A 446 -10.35 -2.98 16.07
N TRP A 447 -11.02 -3.53 17.09
CA TRP A 447 -10.73 -4.86 17.64
C TRP A 447 -10.56 -5.92 16.56
N GLN A 448 -11.43 -5.90 15.53
CA GLN A 448 -11.40 -6.88 14.45
C GLN A 448 -10.15 -6.78 13.57
N SER A 449 -9.48 -5.64 13.51
CA SER A 449 -8.20 -5.50 12.79
C SER A 449 -7.03 -6.05 13.59
N MET A 450 -7.16 -6.15 14.92
CA MET A 450 -6.04 -6.42 15.84
C MET A 450 -6.11 -7.81 16.49
N MET A 451 -7.31 -8.36 16.62
CA MET A 451 -7.60 -9.54 17.43
C MET A 451 -8.23 -10.66 16.60
N ASN A 452 -7.81 -11.89 16.86
CA ASN A 452 -8.41 -13.13 16.36
C ASN A 452 -9.10 -13.87 17.52
N GLY A 453 -10.36 -13.54 17.77
CA GLY A 453 -11.06 -14.01 18.96
C GLY A 453 -10.44 -13.40 20.21
N GLU A 454 -9.99 -14.24 21.14
CA GLU A 454 -9.30 -13.83 22.38
C GLU A 454 -7.79 -13.61 22.17
N ASN A 455 -7.24 -14.06 21.05
CA ASN A 455 -5.81 -13.94 20.78
C ASN A 455 -5.49 -12.63 20.06
N VAL A 456 -4.39 -11.98 20.46
CA VAL A 456 -3.84 -10.84 19.74
C VAL A 456 -3.23 -11.34 18.44
N TYR A 457 -3.71 -10.83 17.29
CA TYR A 457 -3.14 -11.17 15.99
C TYR A 457 -1.91 -10.29 15.68
N HIS A 458 -1.99 -8.99 15.96
CA HIS A 458 -0.82 -8.11 15.87
C HIS A 458 -0.08 -8.05 17.20
N GLU A 459 1.09 -8.68 17.25
CA GLU A 459 1.98 -8.59 18.40
C GLU A 459 2.41 -7.12 18.62
N PRO A 460 2.18 -6.51 19.79
CA PRO A 460 2.59 -5.13 20.07
C PRO A 460 4.11 -5.07 20.20
N LEU A 461 4.77 -4.92 19.05
CA LEU A 461 6.22 -4.87 18.90
C LEU A 461 6.61 -3.52 18.32
N ARG A 462 7.73 -2.97 18.81
CA ARG A 462 8.35 -1.78 18.23
C ARG A 462 9.04 -2.13 16.91
N LEU A 463 8.96 -1.23 15.93
CA LEU A 463 9.43 -1.46 14.57
C LEU A 463 10.91 -1.83 14.52
N PHE A 464 11.23 -2.93 13.85
CA PHE A 464 12.61 -3.35 13.58
C PHE A 464 13.07 -2.88 12.20
N VAL A 465 13.99 -1.91 12.17
CA VAL A 465 14.50 -1.28 10.94
C VAL A 465 15.82 -1.94 10.55
N VAL A 466 15.87 -2.49 9.34
CA VAL A 466 17.06 -3.09 8.73
C VAL A 466 17.52 -2.21 7.58
N ILE A 467 18.77 -1.76 7.59
CA ILE A 467 19.33 -0.85 6.58
C ILE A 467 20.57 -1.47 5.94
N GLU A 468 20.53 -1.65 4.63
CA GLU A 468 21.69 -2.02 3.82
C GLU A 468 22.51 -0.76 3.46
N ALA A 469 23.45 -0.42 4.34
CA ALA A 469 24.41 0.68 4.16
C ALA A 469 25.54 0.58 5.21
N PRO A 470 26.70 1.23 4.97
CA PRO A 470 27.78 1.33 5.95
C PRO A 470 27.32 1.98 7.25
N ARG A 471 27.77 1.44 8.39
CA ARG A 471 27.33 1.88 9.73
C ARG A 471 27.58 3.35 9.99
N ASP A 472 28.76 3.85 9.66
CA ASP A 472 29.14 5.25 9.87
C ASP A 472 28.18 6.21 9.16
N ARG A 473 27.70 5.82 7.97
CA ARG A 473 26.70 6.59 7.22
C ARG A 473 25.35 6.57 7.92
N ILE A 474 24.90 5.39 8.36
CA ILE A 474 23.64 5.26 9.11
C ILE A 474 23.70 6.12 10.39
N GLU A 475 24.76 5.98 11.17
CA GLU A 475 24.94 6.69 12.43
C GLU A 475 24.94 8.21 12.24
N SER A 476 25.70 8.71 11.28
CA SER A 476 25.72 10.14 10.93
C SER A 476 24.33 10.66 10.56
N LEU A 477 23.53 9.92 9.79
CA LEU A 477 22.19 10.35 9.39
C LEU A 477 21.20 10.40 10.56
N PHE A 478 21.30 9.44 11.48
CA PHE A 478 20.49 9.44 12.70
C PHE A 478 20.87 10.60 13.62
N ASP A 479 22.17 10.87 13.80
CA ASP A 479 22.62 11.95 14.69
C ASP A 479 22.35 13.36 14.16
N GLN A 480 22.27 13.53 12.84
CA GLN A 480 21.90 14.80 12.21
C GLN A 480 20.41 15.15 12.35
N ASN A 481 19.54 14.20 12.71
CA ASN A 481 18.11 14.42 12.82
C ASN A 481 17.60 14.08 14.23
N ALA A 482 17.22 15.10 14.99
CA ALA A 482 16.79 14.95 16.38
C ALA A 482 15.62 13.96 16.55
N THR A 483 14.65 13.92 15.62
CA THR A 483 13.53 12.99 15.67
C THR A 483 13.99 11.55 15.45
N LEU A 484 14.84 11.31 14.45
CA LEU A 484 15.38 9.98 14.19
C LEU A 484 16.25 9.49 15.36
N LYS A 485 17.10 10.38 15.88
CA LYS A 485 17.91 10.13 17.07
C LYS A 485 17.04 9.72 18.26
N GLN A 486 15.96 10.46 18.54
CA GLN A 486 15.03 10.13 19.62
C GLN A 486 14.31 8.78 19.39
N LEU A 487 13.93 8.45 18.15
CA LEU A 487 13.32 7.16 17.85
C LEU A 487 14.29 6.00 18.14
N ARG A 488 15.57 6.16 17.76
CA ARG A 488 16.64 5.17 17.98
C ARG A 488 17.03 5.05 19.45
N ASP A 489 17.36 6.18 20.09
CA ASP A 489 17.98 6.21 21.41
C ASP A 489 16.98 5.88 22.54
N ASN A 490 15.70 6.21 22.36
CA ASN A 490 14.62 5.77 23.27
C ASN A 490 14.05 4.40 22.89
N GLU A 491 14.67 3.71 21.94
CA GLU A 491 14.29 2.40 21.44
C GLU A 491 12.86 2.30 20.91
N TRP A 492 12.27 3.40 20.41
CA TRP A 492 10.98 3.38 19.69
C TRP A 492 11.08 2.65 18.36
N ILE A 493 12.30 2.53 17.83
CA ILE A 493 12.68 1.59 16.80
C ILE A 493 13.89 0.78 17.26
N HIS A 494 14.03 -0.43 16.73
CA HIS A 494 15.25 -1.22 16.87
C HIS A 494 15.98 -1.23 15.53
N LEU A 495 17.30 -1.06 15.52
CA LEU A 495 18.07 -0.82 14.30
C LEU A 495 19.10 -1.93 14.05
N MET A 496 19.17 -2.38 12.79
CA MET A 496 20.19 -3.29 12.28
C MET A 496 20.78 -2.74 10.98
N ALA A 497 22.11 -2.78 10.88
CA ALA A 497 22.85 -2.51 9.66
C ALA A 497 23.25 -3.81 8.97
N VAL A 498 23.16 -3.81 7.64
CA VAL A 498 23.79 -4.80 6.75
C VAL A 498 24.93 -4.08 6.04
N ASP A 499 26.15 -4.30 6.55
CA ASP A 499 27.36 -3.57 6.17
C ASP A 499 28.34 -4.55 5.50
N TYR A 500 28.43 -4.51 4.17
CA TYR A 500 29.32 -5.38 3.41
C TYR A 500 30.77 -4.90 3.38
N ASP A 501 31.04 -3.69 3.88
CA ASP A 501 32.36 -3.09 3.86
C ASP A 501 33.13 -3.34 5.17
N SER A 502 32.50 -4.04 6.13
CA SER A 502 33.04 -4.43 7.43
C SER A 502 33.39 -5.92 7.50
N ASP A 503 34.12 -6.33 8.55
CA ASP A 503 34.51 -7.74 8.78
C ASP A 503 33.29 -8.67 8.98
N GLU A 504 32.27 -8.20 9.70
CA GLU A 504 31.00 -8.89 9.88
C GLU A 504 29.93 -8.21 9.02
N THR A 505 28.98 -8.96 8.48
CA THR A 505 27.95 -8.34 7.61
C THR A 505 26.80 -7.72 8.40
N PHE A 506 26.49 -8.21 9.60
CA PHE A 506 25.29 -7.81 10.34
C PHE A 506 25.66 -7.18 11.68
N TYR A 507 25.17 -5.97 11.93
CA TYR A 507 25.36 -5.26 13.19
C TYR A 507 24.05 -4.75 13.77
N ARG A 508 23.89 -4.88 15.08
CA ARG A 508 22.75 -4.35 15.83
C ARG A 508 23.18 -3.11 16.59
N TYR A 509 22.36 -2.06 16.56
CA TYR A 509 22.58 -0.88 17.40
C TYR A 509 21.92 -1.05 18.78
N ARG A 510 22.64 -0.68 19.84
CA ARG A 510 22.12 -0.52 21.20
C ARG A 510 22.47 0.88 21.73
N PRO A 511 21.52 1.66 22.30
CA PRO A 511 21.78 3.04 22.71
C PRO A 511 22.99 3.25 23.63
N GLU A 512 23.24 2.32 24.57
CA GLU A 512 24.36 2.43 25.53
C GLU A 512 25.67 1.78 25.04
N ALA A 513 25.61 0.85 24.07
CA ALA A 513 26.75 0.05 23.63
C ALA A 513 27.20 0.35 22.19
N GLY A 514 26.43 1.14 21.43
CA GLY A 514 26.67 1.41 20.01
C GLY A 514 26.40 0.19 19.13
N TRP A 515 27.22 -0.01 18.09
CA TRP A 515 27.09 -1.11 17.15
C TRP A 515 27.76 -2.40 17.65
N GLU A 516 26.99 -3.46 17.78
CA GLU A 516 27.46 -4.81 18.14
C GLU A 516 27.34 -5.76 16.94
N PRO A 517 28.39 -6.55 16.60
CA PRO A 517 28.28 -7.57 15.57
C PRO A 517 27.29 -8.66 16.00
N VAL A 518 26.43 -9.07 15.08
CA VAL A 518 25.57 -10.23 15.28
C VAL A 518 26.38 -11.46 14.87
N LEU A 519 26.98 -12.16 15.81
CA LEU A 519 27.76 -13.37 15.52
C LEU A 519 26.85 -14.54 15.10
N SER A 520 27.35 -15.46 14.28
CA SER A 520 26.70 -16.75 14.04
C SER A 520 26.80 -17.58 15.32
N ASP A 521 25.65 -18.07 15.82
CA ASP A 521 25.52 -19.03 16.93
C ASP A 521 25.48 -18.45 18.35
N SER A 522 24.49 -17.62 18.71
CA SER A 522 24.16 -17.43 20.14
C SER A 522 22.78 -16.82 20.50
N GLU A 523 21.70 -17.02 19.74
CA GLU A 523 20.35 -16.76 20.27
C GLU A 523 19.36 -17.84 19.81
N GLY A 524 19.50 -19.02 20.41
CA GLY A 524 18.39 -19.95 20.52
C GLY A 524 17.23 -19.27 21.25
N ALA A 525 16.03 -19.43 20.70
CA ALA A 525 14.72 -19.10 21.25
C ALA A 525 14.72 -18.51 22.69
N GLY A 526 15.01 -17.21 22.81
CA GLY A 526 14.74 -16.48 24.04
C GLY A 526 13.22 -16.42 24.24
N THR A 527 12.73 -17.11 25.27
CA THR A 527 11.32 -17.07 25.67
C THR A 527 11.02 -15.65 26.19
N PHE A 528 10.45 -14.79 25.37
CA PHE A 528 9.98 -13.47 25.82
C PHE A 528 8.71 -13.65 26.64
N ARG A 529 8.77 -13.27 27.92
CA ARG A 529 7.56 -13.09 28.75
C ARG A 529 6.99 -11.71 28.44
N ILE A 530 5.88 -11.66 27.72
CA ILE A 530 5.06 -10.46 27.63
C ILE A 530 4.39 -10.28 29.00
N TYR A 531 4.80 -9.25 29.74
CA TYR A 531 4.09 -8.82 30.94
C TYR A 531 2.89 -7.99 30.49
N ILE A 532 1.74 -8.63 30.30
CA ILE A 532 0.46 -7.91 30.24
C ILE A 532 0.06 -7.63 31.69
N GLY A 533 0.10 -6.35 32.06
CA GLY A 533 -0.34 -5.88 33.37
C GLY A 533 -1.84 -6.05 33.53
N ASN A 534 -2.27 -7.18 34.08
CA ASN A 534 -3.18 -7.25 35.23
C ASN A 534 -3.35 -8.72 35.64
N ASP A 535 -3.28 -8.96 36.95
CA ASP A 535 -3.33 -10.25 37.65
C ASP A 535 -4.00 -11.42 36.89
N ARG A 536 -3.17 -12.34 36.38
CA ARG A 536 -3.27 -13.80 36.60
C ARG A 536 -2.12 -14.52 35.88
N LYS A 537 -1.22 -15.11 36.67
CA LYS A 537 -0.12 -15.96 36.22
C LYS A 537 -0.63 -17.11 35.34
N ARG A 538 -0.33 -17.10 34.04
CA ARG A 538 -0.31 -18.31 33.20
C ARG A 538 1.04 -18.41 32.49
N LYS A 539 1.78 -19.48 32.82
CA LYS A 539 2.90 -19.98 31.99
C LYS A 539 2.29 -20.47 30.68
N VAL A 540 2.62 -19.83 29.57
CA VAL A 540 2.48 -20.44 28.24
C VAL A 540 3.88 -20.91 27.85
N SER A 541 4.08 -22.23 27.86
CA SER A 541 5.20 -22.88 27.19
C SER A 541 4.73 -23.24 25.79
N THR A 542 5.20 -22.52 24.79
CA THR A 542 5.14 -22.97 23.40
C THR A 542 6.44 -23.71 23.12
N GLU A 543 6.37 -25.04 23.12
CA GLU A 543 7.33 -25.86 22.36
C GLU A 543 6.99 -25.67 20.88
N VAL A 544 8.01 -25.34 20.08
CA VAL A 544 7.98 -25.32 18.60
C VAL A 544 8.63 -26.60 18.12
#